data_AF-A0A8S3FRU1-F1
#
_entry.id   AF-A0A8S3FRU1-F1
#
_cell.length_a   1.000
_cell.length_b   1.000
_cell.length_c   1.000
_cell.angle_alpha   90.00
_cell.angle_beta   90.00
_cell.angle_gamma   90.00
#
_symmetry.space_group_name_H-M   'P 1'
#
loop_
_entity.id
_entity.type
_entity.pdbx_description
1 polymer ?
#
loop_
_entity_poly.entity_id
_entity_poly.type
_entity_poly.pdbx_seq_one_letter_code
_entity_poly.pdbx_strand_id
1 'polypeptide(L)'
;YPNIDINESSVKFQATGCSGSRGEQLYSFEIELFDNIDSKACSYKINDREINVCLKKKKTVENSVWPRLTKTSAKLPWLKADFDKMAYSEDESDDGKKTSMS
;
A
#
# COMPACT_ATOMS: atom_id res chain seq x y z
N TYR A 1 19.75 0.98 -1.52
CA TYR A 1 18.57 0.23 -1.05
C TYR A 1 17.56 1.20 -0.47
N PRO A 2 16.24 1.00 -0.69
CA PRO A 2 15.21 1.82 -0.09
C PRO A 2 15.13 1.56 1.42
N ASN A 3 14.84 2.61 2.19
CA ASN A 3 14.52 2.57 3.60
C ASN A 3 13.00 2.73 3.76
N ILE A 4 12.35 1.77 4.41
CA ILE A 4 10.90 1.76 4.62
C ILE A 4 10.64 1.51 6.10
N ASP A 5 10.13 2.52 6.80
CA ASP A 5 9.74 2.44 8.20
C ASP A 5 8.22 2.39 8.31
N ILE A 6 7.70 1.26 8.77
CA ILE A 6 6.25 1.03 8.98
C ILE A 6 5.97 1.10 10.48
N ASN A 7 5.35 2.19 10.91
CA ASN A 7 4.87 2.39 12.29
C ASN A 7 3.40 2.00 12.41
N GLU A 8 2.88 1.97 13.64
CA GLU A 8 1.48 1.62 13.89
C GLU A 8 0.49 2.58 13.22
N SER A 9 0.84 3.85 13.02
CA SER A 9 -0.05 4.87 12.46
C SER A 9 0.59 5.69 11.32
N SER A 10 1.80 5.36 10.90
CA SER A 10 2.49 6.08 9.83
C SER A 10 3.42 5.18 9.02
N VAL A 11 3.63 5.53 7.76
CA VAL A 11 4.58 4.87 6.87
C VAL A 11 5.52 5.91 6.31
N LYS A 12 6.82 5.71 6.53
CA LYS A 12 7.88 6.52 5.96
C LYS A 12 8.62 5.71 4.91
N PHE A 13 8.91 6.37 3.80
CA PHE A 13 9.64 5.80 2.70
C PHE A 13 10.75 6.74 2.30
N GLN A 14 11.94 6.20 2.06
CA GLN A 14 13.07 6.92 1.50
C GLN A 14 13.84 6.01 0.54
N ALA A 15 14.08 6.45 -0.68
CA ALA A 15 14.89 5.70 -1.64
C ALA A 15 15.67 6.62 -2.56
N THR A 16 16.89 6.22 -2.89
CA THR A 16 17.67 6.88 -3.93
C THR A 16 17.40 6.16 -5.25
N GLY A 17 16.74 6.85 -6.18
CA GLY A 17 16.50 6.37 -7.54
C GLY A 17 17.53 6.94 -8.50
N CYS A 18 18.05 6.12 -9.40
CA CYS A 18 18.93 6.58 -10.47
C CYS A 18 18.10 6.80 -11.74
N SER A 19 17.74 8.06 -12.02
CA SER A 19 17.16 8.40 -13.32
C SER A 19 18.32 8.66 -14.26
N GLY A 20 18.55 7.77 -15.23
CA GLY A 20 19.78 7.73 -16.04
C GLY A 20 20.28 9.06 -16.62
N SER A 21 19.41 10.06 -16.83
CA SER A 21 19.77 11.40 -17.33
C SER A 21 19.79 12.53 -16.28
N ARG A 22 19.34 12.28 -15.04
CA ARG A 22 19.21 13.29 -13.97
C ARG A 22 20.04 12.97 -12.71
N GLY A 23 20.86 11.94 -12.76
CA GLY A 23 21.68 11.49 -11.62
C GLY A 23 20.85 10.81 -10.52
N GLU A 24 21.48 10.66 -9.36
CA GLU A 24 20.84 10.13 -8.16
C GLU A 24 19.82 11.13 -7.62
N GLN A 25 18.57 10.69 -7.49
CA GLN A 25 17.47 11.47 -6.94
C GLN A 25 16.97 10.82 -5.67
N LEU A 26 16.89 11.61 -4.60
CA LEU A 26 16.34 11.17 -3.33
C LEU A 26 14.82 11.34 -3.36
N TYR A 27 14.11 10.22 -3.23
CA TYR A 27 12.68 10.18 -3.04
C TYR A 27 12.39 9.93 -1.58
N SER A 28 11.63 10.80 -0.93
CA SER A 28 11.20 10.59 0.45
C SER A 28 9.78 11.08 0.66
N PHE A 29 8.96 10.28 1.33
CA PHE A 29 7.62 10.67 1.72
C PHE A 29 7.22 10.02 3.05
N GLU A 30 6.28 10.67 3.73
CA GLU A 30 5.65 10.17 4.94
C GLU A 30 4.14 10.23 4.78
N ILE A 31 3.46 9.15 5.17
CA ILE A 31 2.02 9.03 5.14
C ILE A 31 1.55 8.69 6.55
N GLU A 32 0.76 9.58 7.16
CA GLU A 32 -0.02 9.26 8.35
C GLU A 32 -1.26 8.48 7.94
N LEU A 33 -1.43 7.28 8.50
CA LEU A 33 -2.53 6.37 8.18
C LEU A 33 -3.83 6.80 8.86
N PHE A 34 -4.96 6.45 8.25
CA PHE A 34 -6.29 6.77 8.77
C PHE A 34 -6.54 6.15 10.15
N ASP A 35 -6.10 4.91 10.35
CA ASP A 35 -6.21 4.19 11.62
C ASP A 35 -4.98 3.29 11.82
N ASN A 36 -4.88 2.65 12.98
CA ASN A 36 -3.74 1.84 13.36
C ASN A 36 -3.64 0.53 12.55
N ILE A 37 -2.41 0.14 12.26
CA ILE A 37 -2.03 -1.10 11.59
C ILE A 37 -1.23 -2.00 12.52
N ASP A 38 -1.19 -3.29 12.20
CA ASP A 38 -0.33 -4.26 12.85
C ASP A 38 1.03 -4.28 12.14
N SER A 39 1.99 -3.51 12.66
CA SER A 39 3.34 -3.40 12.10
C SER A 39 4.05 -4.75 11.96
N LYS A 40 3.73 -5.74 12.80
CA LYS A 40 4.33 -7.09 12.74
C LYS A 40 3.79 -7.93 11.60
N ALA A 41 2.54 -7.69 11.19
CA ALA A 41 1.90 -8.37 10.07
C ALA A 41 2.05 -7.60 8.74
N CYS A 42 2.68 -6.44 8.76
CA CYS A 42 3.01 -5.68 7.56
C CYS A 42 4.26 -6.25 6.89
N SER A 43 4.30 -6.16 5.57
CA SER A 43 5.45 -6.60 4.78
C SER A 43 5.64 -5.70 3.57
N TYR A 44 6.84 -5.69 3.02
CA TYR A 44 7.12 -5.00 1.77
C TYR A 44 7.98 -5.90 0.87
N LYS A 45 7.78 -5.75 -0.44
CA LYS A 45 8.52 -6.45 -1.48
C LYS A 45 9.05 -5.44 -2.49
N ILE A 46 10.37 -5.43 -2.62
CA ILE A 46 11.07 -4.60 -3.60
C ILE A 46 11.16 -5.42 -4.88
N ASN A 47 10.52 -4.95 -5.94
CA ASN A 47 10.70 -5.45 -7.30
C ASN A 47 11.66 -4.50 -8.05
N ASP A 48 12.10 -4.93 -9.23
CA ASP A 48 13.02 -4.14 -10.07
C ASP A 48 12.44 -2.77 -10.48
N ARG A 49 11.12 -2.71 -10.68
CA ARG A 49 10.42 -1.51 -11.17
C ARG A 49 9.57 -0.79 -10.12
N GLU A 50 9.24 -1.45 -9.02
CA GLU A 50 8.27 -0.95 -8.05
C GLU A 50 8.51 -1.56 -6.66
N ILE A 51 7.96 -0.92 -5.63
CA ILE A 51 8.00 -1.42 -4.27
C ILE A 51 6.57 -1.61 -3.81
N ASN A 52 6.21 -2.87 -3.57
CA ASN A 52 4.90 -3.23 -3.05
C ASN A 52 4.95 -3.23 -1.52
N VAL A 53 4.07 -2.44 -0.88
CA VAL A 53 3.94 -2.40 0.57
C VAL A 53 2.56 -2.93 0.95
N CYS A 54 2.54 -4.00 1.75
CA CYS A 54 1.33 -4.62 2.24
C CYS A 54 1.11 -4.22 3.70
N LEU A 55 0.12 -3.36 3.94
CA LEU A 55 -0.26 -2.91 5.28
C LEU A 55 -1.40 -3.77 5.83
N LYS A 56 -1.19 -4.37 7.00
CA LYS A 56 -2.24 -5.13 7.69
C LYS A 56 -2.96 -4.23 8.69
N LYS A 57 -4.21 -3.86 8.39
CA LYS A 57 -5.06 -3.09 9.30
C LYS A 57 -5.25 -3.85 10.61
N LYS A 58 -5.12 -3.17 11.75
CA LYS A 58 -5.45 -3.75 13.05
C LYS A 58 -6.97 -3.91 13.08
N LYS A 59 -7.46 -5.12 13.35
CA LYS A 59 -8.90 -5.42 13.42
C LYS A 59 -9.47 -4.85 14.73
N THR A 60 -9.49 -3.53 14.88
CA THR A 60 -9.99 -2.86 16.08
C THR A 60 -11.50 -2.65 16.02
N VAL A 61 -12.05 -2.53 14.80
CA VAL A 61 -13.50 -2.40 14.57
C VAL A 61 -13.89 -3.40 13.48
N GLU A 62 -14.70 -4.38 13.86
CA GLU A 62 -15.33 -5.31 12.93
C GLU A 62 -16.14 -4.47 11.91
N ASN A 63 -15.79 -4.55 10.62
CA ASN A 63 -16.40 -3.80 9.51
C ASN A 63 -15.98 -2.32 9.29
N SER A 64 -14.87 -1.84 9.87
CA SER A 64 -14.36 -0.51 9.46
C SER A 64 -13.65 -0.54 8.10
N VAL A 65 -14.40 -0.17 7.06
CA VAL A 65 -13.86 0.19 5.75
C VAL A 65 -13.13 1.53 5.89
N TRP A 66 -11.88 1.62 5.43
CA TRP A 66 -11.15 2.89 5.42
C TRP A 66 -11.60 3.71 4.21
N PRO A 67 -12.28 4.86 4.39
CA PRO A 67 -12.71 5.69 3.25
C PRO A 67 -11.52 6.38 2.56
N ARG A 68 -10.38 6.49 3.26
CA ARG A 68 -9.13 7.06 2.76
C ARG A 68 -7.94 6.36 3.43
N LEU A 69 -6.78 6.36 2.78
CA LEU A 69 -5.55 5.82 3.34
C LEU A 69 -4.97 6.74 4.43
N THR A 70 -5.09 8.06 4.23
CA THR A 70 -4.41 9.06 5.04
C THR A 70 -5.29 9.63 6.16
N LYS A 71 -4.70 9.98 7.30
CA LYS A 71 -5.42 10.67 8.39
C LYS A 71 -5.97 12.02 7.93
N THR A 72 -5.16 12.76 7.19
CA THR A 72 -5.51 14.10 6.69
C THR A 72 -6.23 14.02 5.36
N SER A 73 -7.19 14.93 5.11
CA SER A 73 -7.90 15.06 3.83
C SER A 73 -7.06 15.73 2.72
N ALA A 74 -5.76 15.95 2.95
CA ALA A 74 -4.87 16.61 2.02
C ALA A 74 -4.64 15.71 0.80
N LYS A 75 -4.94 16.24 -0.38
CA LYS A 75 -4.72 15.54 -1.64
C LYS A 75 -3.24 15.62 -2.02
N LEU A 76 -2.51 14.55 -1.77
CA LEU A 76 -1.11 14.42 -2.18
C LEU A 76 -1.07 14.18 -3.70
N PRO A 77 -0.47 15.07 -4.52
CA PRO A 77 -0.52 14.96 -5.98
C PRO A 77 0.21 13.72 -6.53
N TRP A 78 1.12 13.15 -5.74
CA TRP A 78 1.88 11.95 -6.03
C TRP A 78 1.22 10.67 -5.51
N LEU A 79 0.18 10.76 -4.66
CA LEU A 79 -0.55 9.62 -4.13
C LEU A 79 -1.82 9.39 -4.93
N LYS A 80 -1.92 8.23 -5.58
CA LYS A 80 -3.13 7.81 -6.28
C LYS A 80 -3.61 6.49 -5.70
N ALA A 81 -4.93 6.33 -5.60
CA ALA A 81 -5.51 5.04 -5.28
C ALA A 81 -5.27 4.11 -6.47
N ASP A 82 -4.76 2.92 -6.18
CA ASP A 82 -4.66 1.85 -7.15
C ASP A 82 -6.01 1.13 -7.20
N PHE A 83 -6.85 1.51 -8.16
CA PHE A 83 -8.19 0.95 -8.32
C PHE A 83 -8.17 -0.48 -8.87
N ASP A 84 -7.05 -0.94 -9.45
CA ASP A 84 -6.90 -2.30 -9.99
C ASP A 84 -6.81 -3.33 -8.84
N LYS A 85 -6.14 -2.94 -7.74
CA LYS A 85 -6.01 -3.77 -6.53
C LYS A 85 -7.06 -3.46 -5.46
N MET A 86 -7.91 -2.46 -5.66
CA MET A 86 -8.95 -2.09 -4.70
C MET A 86 -10.11 -3.08 -4.82
N ALA A 87 -10.04 -4.17 -4.06
CA ALA A 87 -11.18 -5.05 -3.85
C ALA A 87 -12.28 -4.24 -3.16
N TYR A 88 -13.31 -3.87 -3.92
CA TYR A 88 -14.56 -3.38 -3.37
C TYR A 88 -15.11 -4.53 -2.52
N SER A 89 -15.02 -4.39 -1.21
CA SER A 89 -15.64 -5.35 -0.31
C SER A 89 -17.15 -5.21 -0.45
N GLU A 90 -17.78 -6.20 -1.09
CA GLU A 90 -19.07 -6.81 -0.73
C GLU A 90 -19.30 -8.05 -1.62
N ASP A 91 -18.74 -9.21 -1.21
CA ASP A 91 -19.01 -10.57 -1.73
C ASP A 91 -18.58 -10.92 -3.19
N GLU A 92 -18.15 -12.17 -3.42
CA GLU A 92 -17.81 -12.82 -4.72
C GLU A 92 -16.57 -12.27 -5.48
N SER A 93 -15.58 -13.07 -5.92
CA SER A 93 -15.71 -14.31 -6.68
C SER A 93 -14.59 -15.31 -6.35
N ASP A 94 -14.96 -16.45 -5.77
CA ASP A 94 -14.27 -17.72 -6.01
C ASP A 94 -14.90 -18.34 -7.26
N ASP A 95 -14.46 -17.95 -8.47
CA ASP A 95 -14.77 -18.72 -9.68
C ASP A 95 -13.61 -19.69 -9.94
N GLY A 96 -13.58 -20.73 -9.10
CA GLY A 96 -12.77 -21.92 -9.32
C GLY A 96 -13.19 -22.59 -10.62
N LYS A 97 -12.44 -22.30 -11.70
CA LYS A 97 -12.45 -23.00 -13.00
C LYS A 97 -12.87 -24.48 -12.87
N LYS A 98 -14.07 -24.81 -13.36
CA LYS A 98 -14.40 -26.17 -13.80
C LYS A 98 -14.76 -26.14 -15.28
N THR A 99 -13.74 -26.17 -16.13
CA THR A 99 -13.88 -26.62 -17.52
C THR A 99 -13.36 -28.05 -17.61
N SER A 100 -14.28 -29.00 -17.52
CA SER A 100 -14.08 -30.36 -18.04
C SER A 100 -15.29 -30.69 -18.89
N MET A 101 -15.11 -30.45 -20.19
CA MET A 101 -15.97 -30.89 -21.27
C MET A 101 -15.74 -32.39 -21.46
N SER A 102 -16.76 -33.21 -21.28
CA SER A 102 -16.84 -34.59 -21.77
C SER A 102 -18.30 -34.99 -21.86
#